data_AF-A0A961YG13-F1
#
_entry.id   AF-A0A961YG13-F1
#
_cell.length_a   1.000
_cell.length_b   1.000
_cell.length_c   1.000
_cell.angle_alpha   90.00
_cell.angle_beta   90.00
_cell.angle_gamma   90.00
#
_symmetry.space_group_name_H-M   'P 1'
#
loop_
_entity.id
_entity.type
_entity.pdbx_description
1 polymer ?
#
loop_
_entity_poly.entity_id
_entity_poly.type
_entity_poly.pdbx_seq_one_letter_code
_entity_poly.pdbx_strand_id
1 'polypeptide(L)'
;MGYLDQFVAMHLRKDESGRTLFFAAKKPRIVPDEPTAAHLSRQIKLAYGVLLTLVIGGAISQLPYAWYIQLAAAIGIGLLGNLYLIFLGRNLERTSFPVNKDGFGAAAREDAKRQAAALGKRWILFYIITSLLFVVTGLAGILLSSDGEKATLILAVVFFGFCLAHSIVLWRFNRMV
;
A
#
# COMPACT_ATOMS: atom_id res chain seq x y z
N MET A 1 -1.95 -9.16 18.64
CA MET A 1 -1.05 -8.55 17.63
C MET A 1 -1.57 -7.18 17.30
N GLY A 2 -0.68 -6.19 17.21
CA GLY A 2 -1.06 -4.81 16.85
C GLY A 2 -1.25 -4.65 15.35
N TYR A 3 -2.03 -3.66 14.92
CA TYR A 3 -2.30 -3.36 13.51
C TYR A 3 -1.00 -3.23 12.67
N LEU A 4 0.02 -2.60 13.24
CA LEU A 4 1.31 -2.39 12.57
C LEU A 4 2.13 -3.68 12.36
N ASP A 5 1.84 -4.76 13.11
CA ASP A 5 2.55 -6.04 12.96
C ASP A 5 2.24 -6.71 11.62
N GLN A 6 1.07 -6.42 11.01
CA GLN A 6 0.72 -6.95 9.69
C GLN A 6 1.63 -6.38 8.58
N PHE A 7 1.96 -5.09 8.65
CA PHE A 7 2.92 -4.47 7.71
C PHE A 7 4.33 -5.04 7.90
N VAL A 8 4.72 -5.33 9.14
CA VAL A 8 5.99 -6.02 9.41
C VAL A 8 5.99 -7.41 8.78
N ALA A 9 4.94 -8.21 8.98
CA ALA A 9 4.84 -9.55 8.39
C ALA A 9 4.79 -9.55 6.85
N MET A 10 4.35 -8.45 6.24
CA MET A 10 4.41 -8.27 4.79
C MET A 10 5.87 -8.12 4.30
N HIS A 11 6.71 -7.40 5.05
CA HIS A 11 8.07 -7.08 4.65
C HIS A 11 9.12 -8.03 5.23
N LEU A 12 8.89 -8.66 6.38
CA LEU A 12 9.79 -9.60 7.03
C LEU A 12 9.12 -10.96 7.11
N ARG A 13 9.70 -11.95 6.43
CA ARG A 13 9.19 -13.33 6.40
C ARG A 13 10.32 -14.31 6.61
N LYS A 14 10.00 -15.50 7.12
CA LYS A 14 10.95 -16.61 7.16
C LYS A 14 10.87 -17.41 5.86
N ASP A 15 12.02 -17.84 5.34
CA ASP A 15 12.06 -18.85 4.29
C ASP A 15 11.87 -20.27 4.86
N GLU A 16 11.81 -21.28 3.99
CA GLU A 16 11.66 -22.69 4.38
C GLU A 16 12.83 -23.18 5.25
N SER A 17 14.00 -22.55 5.15
CA SER A 17 15.18 -22.82 5.97
C SER A 17 15.18 -22.04 7.30
N GLY A 18 14.13 -21.26 7.59
CA GLY A 18 13.98 -20.48 8.81
C GLY A 18 14.73 -19.14 8.83
N ARG A 19 15.39 -18.75 7.74
CA ARG A 19 16.11 -17.47 7.60
C ARG A 19 15.14 -16.32 7.37
N THR A 20 15.43 -15.16 7.94
CA THR A 20 14.59 -13.97 7.76
C THR A 20 14.93 -13.26 6.45
N LEU A 21 13.91 -13.01 5.64
CA LEU A 21 13.96 -12.30 4.36
C LEU A 21 13.22 -10.98 4.46
N PHE A 22 13.83 -9.93 3.91
CA PHE A 22 13.27 -8.60 3.80
C PHE A 22 12.80 -8.30 2.37
N PHE A 23 11.52 -7.95 2.23
CA PHE A 23 10.82 -7.68 0.98
C PHE A 23 10.46 -6.19 0.88
N ALA A 24 11.39 -5.36 0.41
CA ALA A 24 11.11 -3.96 0.04
C ALA A 24 11.18 -3.70 -1.47
N ALA A 25 11.81 -4.61 -2.22
CA ALA A 25 11.98 -4.50 -3.67
C ALA A 25 11.67 -5.86 -4.34
N LYS A 26 11.69 -5.88 -5.68
CA LYS A 26 11.43 -7.08 -6.49
C LYS A 26 12.28 -8.30 -6.10
N LYS A 27 13.50 -8.08 -5.60
CA LYS A 27 14.37 -9.15 -5.07
C LYS A 27 14.43 -9.02 -3.56
N PRO A 28 14.01 -10.05 -2.80
CA PRO A 28 14.17 -10.06 -1.35
C PRO A 28 15.65 -10.08 -0.96
N ARG A 29 15.91 -9.69 0.28
CA ARG A 29 17.25 -9.61 0.84
C ARG A 29 17.33 -10.38 2.15
N ILE A 30 18.46 -11.03 2.38
CA ILE A 30 18.68 -11.84 3.57
C ILE A 30 18.97 -10.89 4.73
N VAL A 31 18.27 -11.10 5.85
CA VAL A 31 18.53 -10.40 7.10
C VAL A 31 19.53 -11.25 7.89
N PRO A 32 20.72 -10.71 8.23
CA PRO A 32 21.83 -11.50 8.76
C PRO A 32 21.59 -12.01 10.19
N ASP A 33 20.84 -11.27 11.01
CA ASP A 33 20.69 -11.54 12.43
C ASP A 33 19.37 -10.97 13.01
N GLU A 34 19.02 -11.42 14.23
CA GLU A 34 17.82 -10.96 14.94
C GLU A 34 17.84 -9.46 15.29
N PRO A 35 18.97 -8.85 15.72
CA PRO A 35 19.05 -7.39 15.92
C PRO A 35 18.67 -6.58 14.68
N THR A 36 19.13 -7.00 13.50
CA THR A 36 18.81 -6.35 12.22
C THR A 36 17.34 -6.52 11.87
N ALA A 37 16.77 -7.71 12.11
CA ALA A 37 15.34 -7.95 11.94
C ALA A 37 14.49 -7.08 12.87
N ALA A 38 14.89 -6.92 14.13
CA ALA A 38 14.22 -6.06 15.10
C ALA A 38 14.33 -4.58 14.70
N HIS A 39 15.48 -4.14 14.19
CA HIS A 39 15.66 -2.79 13.67
C HIS A 39 14.73 -2.53 12.46
N LEU A 40 14.73 -3.44 11.48
CA LEU A 40 13.84 -3.37 10.31
C LEU A 40 12.37 -3.31 10.72
N SER A 41 11.95 -4.16 11.66
CA SER A 41 10.59 -4.18 12.21
C SER A 41 10.20 -2.82 12.80
N ARG A 42 11.08 -2.19 13.60
CA ARG A 42 10.82 -0.85 14.15
C ARG A 42 10.71 0.21 13.06
N GLN A 43 11.57 0.18 12.04
CA GLN A 43 11.52 1.13 10.93
C GLN A 43 10.24 1.00 10.10
N ILE A 44 9.81 -0.23 9.82
CA ILE A 44 8.53 -0.50 9.14
C ILE A 44 7.37 0.07 9.96
N LYS A 45 7.31 -0.23 11.27
CA LYS A 45 6.25 0.28 12.16
C LYS A 45 6.23 1.81 12.20
N LEU A 46 7.40 2.45 12.24
CA LEU A 46 7.51 3.91 12.24
C LEU A 46 7.02 4.50 10.91
N ALA A 47 7.46 3.96 9.77
CA ALA A 47 7.05 4.43 8.45
C ALA A 47 5.52 4.33 8.24
N TYR A 48 4.94 3.16 8.53
CA TYR A 48 3.49 2.95 8.42
C TYR A 48 2.69 3.67 9.51
N GLY A 49 3.25 3.86 10.72
CA GLY A 49 2.62 4.62 11.79
C GLY A 49 2.51 6.11 11.49
N VAL A 50 3.54 6.70 10.89
CA VAL A 50 3.52 8.08 10.40
C VAL A 50 2.49 8.23 9.27
N LEU A 51 2.52 7.32 8.29
CA LEU A 51 1.55 7.32 7.20
C LEU A 51 0.10 7.25 7.70
N LEU A 52 -0.18 6.33 8.63
CA LEU A 52 -1.51 6.17 9.21
C LEU A 52 -1.97 7.43 9.95
N THR A 53 -1.09 8.03 10.77
CA THR A 53 -1.40 9.27 11.50
C THR A 53 -1.77 10.42 10.56
N LEU A 54 -1.09 10.52 9.41
CA LEU A 54 -1.38 11.56 8.41
C LEU A 54 -2.70 11.33 7.68
N VAL A 55 -2.99 10.07 7.33
CA VAL A 55 -4.28 9.72 6.70
C VAL A 55 -5.44 10.01 7.65
N ILE A 56 -5.31 9.62 8.93
CA ILE A 56 -6.33 9.88 9.95
C ILE A 56 -6.44 11.39 10.23
N GLY A 57 -5.31 12.07 10.43
CA GLY A 57 -5.27 13.51 10.67
C GLY A 57 -5.89 14.30 9.53
N GLY A 58 -5.68 13.86 8.29
CA GLY A 58 -6.31 14.46 7.13
C GLY A 58 -7.81 14.25 7.08
N ALA A 59 -8.26 13.02 7.35
CA ALA A 59 -9.69 12.69 7.39
C ALA A 59 -10.46 13.46 8.49
N ILE A 60 -9.82 13.78 9.62
CA ILE A 60 -10.43 14.50 10.74
C ILE A 60 -10.35 16.03 10.55
N SER A 61 -9.41 16.52 9.74
CA SER A 61 -9.25 17.95 9.56
C SER A 61 -10.49 18.55 8.87
N GLN A 62 -11.19 19.44 9.56
CA GLN A 62 -12.37 20.14 9.03
C GLN A 62 -11.99 21.34 8.16
N LEU A 63 -10.74 21.41 7.69
CA LEU A 63 -10.29 22.51 6.87
C LEU A 63 -10.86 22.36 5.46
N PRO A 64 -11.76 23.27 5.02
CA PRO A 64 -12.26 23.24 3.66
C PRO A 64 -11.05 23.36 2.73
N TYR A 65 -11.00 22.49 1.71
CA TYR A 65 -9.91 22.41 0.73
C TYR A 65 -8.56 21.87 1.22
N ALA A 66 -8.33 21.53 2.50
CA ALA A 66 -7.03 20.95 2.90
C ALA A 66 -6.89 19.44 2.59
N TRP A 67 -8.01 18.77 2.32
CA TRP A 67 -8.05 17.32 2.12
C TRP A 67 -7.17 16.84 0.95
N TYR A 68 -7.04 17.64 -0.13
CA TYR A 68 -6.19 17.26 -1.27
C TYR A 68 -4.70 17.43 -0.96
N ILE A 69 -4.31 18.45 -0.18
CA ILE A 69 -2.92 18.64 0.27
C ILE A 69 -2.52 17.46 1.16
N GLN A 70 -3.42 17.03 2.03
CA GLN A 70 -3.20 15.91 2.94
C GLN A 70 -3.18 14.58 2.20
N LEU A 71 -4.04 14.39 1.21
CA LEU A 71 -4.01 13.20 0.35
C LEU A 71 -2.70 13.16 -0.45
N ALA A 72 -2.29 14.28 -1.05
CA ALA A 72 -1.01 14.39 -1.75
C ALA A 72 0.17 14.13 -0.81
N ALA A 73 0.14 14.66 0.42
CA ALA A 73 1.14 14.40 1.44
C ALA A 73 1.17 12.94 1.88
N ALA A 74 0.01 12.29 2.05
CA ALA A 74 -0.08 10.87 2.39
C ALA A 74 0.47 9.99 1.26
N ILE A 75 0.14 10.28 0.00
CA ILE A 75 0.71 9.58 -1.16
C ILE A 75 2.22 9.80 -1.22
N GLY A 76 2.68 11.06 -1.09
CA GLY A 76 4.09 11.42 -1.12
C GLY A 76 4.89 10.71 -0.02
N ILE A 77 4.37 10.70 1.21
CA ILE A 77 5.01 10.04 2.35
C ILE A 77 4.93 8.52 2.23
N GLY A 78 3.86 7.96 1.66
CA GLY A 78 3.79 6.54 1.33
C GLY A 78 4.85 6.13 0.30
N LEU A 79 5.06 6.95 -0.74
CA LEU A 79 6.11 6.74 -1.74
C LEU A 79 7.50 6.87 -1.13
N LEU A 80 7.75 7.93 -0.37
CA LEU A 80 9.02 8.14 0.33
C LEU A 80 9.30 7.03 1.34
N GLY A 81 8.28 6.55 2.05
CA GLY A 81 8.37 5.41 2.96
C GLY A 81 8.78 4.13 2.24
N ASN A 82 8.17 3.84 1.08
CA ASN A 82 8.57 2.70 0.25
C ASN A 82 10.01 2.83 -0.26
N LEU A 83 10.39 4.01 -0.77
CA LEU A 83 11.77 4.28 -1.20
C LEU A 83 12.77 4.16 -0.04
N TYR A 84 12.39 4.63 1.14
CA TYR A 84 13.17 4.51 2.37
C TYR A 84 13.37 3.04 2.76
N LEU A 85 12.32 2.22 2.69
CA LEU A 85 12.43 0.77 2.94
C LEU A 85 13.34 0.07 1.91
N ILE A 86 13.24 0.43 0.63
CA ILE A 86 14.15 -0.05 -0.42
C ILE A 86 15.60 0.32 -0.10
N PHE A 87 15.81 1.57 0.31
CA PHE A 87 17.11 2.09 0.70
C PHE A 87 17.67 1.37 1.93
N LEU A 88 16.85 1.11 2.94
CA LEU A 88 17.24 0.40 4.16
C LEU A 88 17.73 -1.01 3.85
N GLY A 89 17.08 -1.67 2.87
CA GLY A 89 17.50 -2.97 2.39
C GLY A 89 18.78 -2.93 1.55
N ARG A 90 19.26 -1.78 1.06
CA ARG A 90 20.26 -1.76 -0.03
C ARG A 90 21.60 -2.43 0.33
N ASN A 91 21.97 -2.39 1.61
CA ASN A 91 23.21 -2.95 2.13
C ASN A 91 23.09 -4.43 2.54
N LEU A 92 21.88 -4.98 2.56
CA LEU A 92 21.65 -6.39 2.87
C LEU A 92 22.00 -7.26 1.66
N GLU A 93 22.51 -8.46 1.92
CA GLU A 93 22.84 -9.42 0.87
C GLU A 93 21.58 -9.77 0.06
N ARG A 94 21.70 -9.71 -1.27
CA ARG A 94 20.61 -10.13 -2.15
C ARG A 94 20.56 -11.66 -2.16
N THR A 95 19.37 -12.23 -2.06
CA THR A 95 19.22 -13.68 -2.26
C THR A 95 19.66 -14.03 -3.69
N SER A 96 20.68 -14.90 -3.80
CA SER A 96 21.16 -15.47 -5.07
C SER A 96 20.25 -16.60 -5.58
N PHE A 97 19.54 -17.27 -4.67
CA PHE A 97 18.54 -18.26 -5.00
C PHE A 97 17.35 -17.60 -5.71
N PRO A 98 16.73 -18.29 -6.68
CA PRO A 98 15.37 -17.95 -7.07
C PRO A 98 14.51 -18.17 -5.83
N VAL A 99 14.35 -17.14 -5.00
CA VAL A 99 13.12 -17.04 -4.21
C VAL A 99 12.05 -17.18 -5.26
N ASN A 100 11.31 -18.28 -5.19
CA ASN A 100 10.35 -18.72 -6.18
C ASN A 100 9.70 -17.44 -6.75
N LYS A 101 9.66 -17.21 -8.07
CA LYS A 101 9.06 -15.96 -8.57
C LYS A 101 7.61 -15.81 -8.07
N ASP A 102 7.03 -16.92 -7.63
CA ASP A 102 5.80 -17.06 -6.88
C ASP A 102 5.86 -16.60 -5.42
N GLY A 103 6.99 -16.38 -4.76
CA GLY A 103 7.08 -15.99 -3.35
C GLY A 103 6.52 -14.59 -3.08
N PHE A 104 6.97 -13.56 -3.81
CA PHE A 104 6.39 -12.21 -3.66
C PHE A 104 5.01 -12.11 -4.32
N GLY A 105 4.84 -12.75 -5.48
CA GLY A 105 3.55 -12.79 -6.18
C GLY A 105 2.48 -13.54 -5.37
N ALA A 106 2.78 -14.72 -4.84
CA ALA A 106 1.90 -15.49 -3.98
C ALA A 106 1.74 -14.82 -2.62
N ALA A 107 2.76 -14.17 -2.06
CA ALA A 107 2.62 -13.36 -0.85
C ALA A 107 1.60 -12.23 -1.04
N ALA A 108 1.74 -11.45 -2.11
CA ALA A 108 0.82 -10.36 -2.43
C ALA A 108 -0.57 -10.90 -2.80
N ARG A 109 -0.67 -12.05 -3.49
CA ARG A 109 -1.93 -12.72 -3.79
C ARG A 109 -2.61 -13.28 -2.53
N GLU A 110 -1.85 -13.86 -1.61
CA GLU A 110 -2.35 -14.39 -0.35
C GLU A 110 -2.84 -13.27 0.55
N ASP A 111 -2.09 -12.17 0.60
CA ASP A 111 -2.52 -10.97 1.31
C ASP A 111 -3.79 -10.37 0.68
N ALA A 112 -3.83 -10.25 -0.65
CA ALA A 112 -5.03 -9.83 -1.37
C ALA A 112 -6.22 -10.77 -1.13
N LYS A 113 -6.00 -12.09 -1.03
CA LYS A 113 -7.05 -13.06 -0.64
C LYS A 113 -7.53 -12.83 0.79
N ARG A 114 -6.62 -12.63 1.75
CA ARG A 114 -6.97 -12.35 3.15
C ARG A 114 -7.73 -11.03 3.29
N GLN A 115 -7.28 -9.97 2.62
CA GLN A 115 -7.98 -8.69 2.55
C GLN A 115 -9.35 -8.85 1.91
N ALA A 116 -9.46 -9.56 0.78
CA ALA A 116 -10.72 -9.80 0.10
C ALA A 116 -11.71 -10.61 0.95
N ALA A 117 -11.23 -11.57 1.75
CA ALA A 117 -12.04 -12.33 2.70
C ALA A 117 -12.48 -11.46 3.89
N ALA A 118 -11.58 -10.66 4.44
CA ALA A 118 -11.86 -9.77 5.59
C ALA A 118 -12.86 -8.66 5.24
N LEU A 119 -12.73 -8.05 4.06
CA LEU A 119 -13.66 -7.04 3.56
C LEU A 119 -15.01 -7.65 3.19
N GLY A 120 -15.00 -8.82 2.57
CA GLY A 120 -16.20 -9.47 2.06
C GLY A 120 -16.75 -8.82 0.77
N LYS A 121 -17.57 -9.58 0.06
CA LYS A 121 -18.03 -9.26 -1.31
C LYS A 121 -18.79 -7.92 -1.39
N ARG A 122 -19.66 -7.63 -0.41
CA ARG A 122 -20.49 -6.42 -0.41
C ARG A 122 -19.66 -5.14 -0.30
N TRP A 123 -18.67 -5.12 0.60
CA TRP A 123 -17.80 -3.97 0.79
C TRP A 123 -16.87 -3.74 -0.39
N ILE A 124 -16.31 -4.81 -0.97
CA ILE A 124 -15.49 -4.68 -2.19
C ILE A 124 -16.32 -4.08 -3.33
N LEU A 125 -17.57 -4.54 -3.52
CA LEU A 125 -18.46 -3.99 -4.53
C LEU A 125 -18.77 -2.51 -4.27
N PHE A 126 -19.04 -2.15 -3.03
CA PHE A 126 -19.25 -0.76 -2.62
C PHE A 126 -18.02 0.11 -2.95
N TYR A 127 -16.80 -0.36 -2.67
CA TYR A 127 -15.57 0.36 -3.03
C TYR A 127 -15.38 0.49 -4.54
N ILE A 128 -15.73 -0.53 -5.32
CA ILE A 128 -15.69 -0.46 -6.80
C ILE A 128 -16.64 0.63 -7.29
N ILE A 129 -17.90 0.61 -6.84
CA ILE A 129 -18.93 1.57 -7.29
C ILE A 129 -18.53 2.99 -6.91
N THR A 130 -18.16 3.22 -5.65
CA THR A 130 -17.78 4.55 -5.17
C THR A 130 -16.52 5.07 -5.88
N SER A 131 -15.47 4.25 -6.02
CA SER A 131 -14.26 4.64 -6.75
C SER A 131 -14.56 4.98 -8.22
N LEU A 132 -15.44 4.19 -8.87
CA LEU A 132 -15.87 4.45 -10.24
C LEU A 132 -16.63 5.78 -10.35
N LEU A 133 -17.55 6.07 -9.42
CA LEU A 133 -18.27 7.34 -9.39
C LEU A 133 -17.30 8.53 -9.24
N PHE A 134 -16.32 8.45 -8.36
CA PHE A 134 -15.31 9.49 -8.22
C PHE A 134 -14.45 9.66 -9.48
N VAL A 135 -14.03 8.58 -10.14
CA VAL A 135 -13.29 8.65 -11.40
C VAL A 135 -14.13 9.33 -12.48
N VAL A 136 -15.39 8.91 -12.67
CA VAL A 136 -16.27 9.49 -13.69
C VAL A 136 -16.56 10.96 -13.40
N THR A 137 -16.85 11.29 -12.14
CA THR A 137 -17.14 12.67 -11.73
C THR A 137 -15.90 13.56 -11.86
N GLY A 138 -14.71 13.04 -11.51
CA GLY A 138 -13.45 13.73 -11.69
C GLY A 138 -13.13 13.98 -13.16
N LEU A 139 -13.32 12.99 -14.03
CA LEU A 139 -13.15 13.14 -15.49
C LEU A 139 -14.11 14.17 -16.07
N ALA A 140 -15.39 14.13 -15.69
CA ALA A 140 -16.36 15.14 -16.09
C ALA A 140 -15.98 16.54 -15.58
N GLY A 141 -15.52 16.63 -14.32
CA GLY A 141 -15.02 17.87 -13.73
C GLY A 141 -13.83 18.43 -14.52
N ILE A 142 -12.85 17.61 -14.90
CA ILE A 142 -11.67 18.08 -15.66
C ILE A 142 -12.10 18.76 -16.98
N LEU A 143 -13.14 18.25 -17.62
CA LEU A 143 -13.67 18.79 -18.87
C LEU A 143 -14.43 20.11 -18.67
N LEU A 144 -14.98 20.34 -17.47
CA LEU A 144 -15.87 21.48 -17.17
C LEU A 144 -15.23 22.57 -16.31
N SER A 145 -14.10 22.27 -15.64
CA SER A 145 -13.45 23.16 -14.69
C SER A 145 -12.40 24.08 -15.32
N SER A 146 -12.12 25.19 -14.61
CA SER A 146 -11.02 26.11 -14.90
C SER A 146 -9.64 25.50 -14.60
N ASP A 147 -8.56 26.06 -15.16
CA ASP A 147 -7.22 25.47 -15.08
C ASP A 147 -6.69 25.28 -13.65
N GLY A 148 -7.14 26.10 -12.69
CA GLY A 148 -6.76 25.98 -11.27
C GLY A 148 -7.31 24.72 -10.57
N GLU A 149 -8.48 24.24 -10.99
CA GLU A 149 -9.13 23.07 -10.38
C GLU A 149 -8.77 21.75 -11.06
N LYS A 150 -8.32 21.81 -12.33
CA LYS A 150 -7.96 20.63 -13.12
C LYS A 150 -6.90 19.78 -12.46
N ALA A 151 -5.89 20.39 -11.83
CA ALA A 151 -4.83 19.65 -11.14
C ALA A 151 -5.39 18.76 -10.01
N THR A 152 -6.31 19.30 -9.21
CA THR A 152 -6.97 18.58 -8.11
C THR A 152 -7.84 17.43 -8.64
N LEU A 153 -8.58 17.69 -9.72
CA LEU A 153 -9.44 16.67 -10.33
C LEU A 153 -8.62 15.56 -11.00
N ILE A 154 -7.49 15.88 -11.63
CA ILE A 154 -6.54 14.89 -12.17
C ILE A 154 -6.00 14.01 -11.04
N LEU A 155 -5.56 14.62 -9.93
CA LEU A 155 -5.05 13.87 -8.78
C LEU A 155 -6.13 12.94 -8.21
N ALA A 156 -7.37 13.41 -8.09
CA ALA A 156 -8.50 12.61 -7.64
C ALA A 156 -8.76 11.44 -8.59
N VAL A 157 -8.79 11.67 -9.91
CA VAL A 157 -8.96 10.61 -10.92
C VAL A 157 -7.85 9.56 -10.82
N VAL A 158 -6.59 9.97 -10.67
CA VAL A 158 -5.46 9.04 -10.52
C VAL A 158 -5.60 8.22 -9.23
N PHE A 159 -5.90 8.87 -8.10
CA PHE A 159 -6.05 8.20 -6.81
C PHE A 159 -7.21 7.21 -6.81
N PHE A 160 -8.42 7.65 -7.19
CA PHE A 160 -9.59 6.79 -7.24
C PHE A 160 -9.49 5.74 -8.35
N GLY A 161 -8.76 6.02 -9.42
CA GLY A 161 -8.41 5.03 -10.45
C GLY A 161 -7.53 3.92 -9.90
N PHE A 162 -6.54 4.25 -9.07
CA PHE A 162 -5.74 3.27 -8.35
C PHE A 162 -6.59 2.46 -7.36
N CYS A 163 -7.46 3.11 -6.58
CA CYS A 163 -8.39 2.43 -5.66
C CYS A 163 -9.34 1.48 -6.40
N LEU A 164 -9.85 1.89 -7.56
CA LEU A 164 -10.71 1.08 -8.43
C LEU A 164 -9.95 -0.15 -8.93
N ALA A 165 -8.74 0.03 -9.46
CA ALA A 165 -7.90 -1.07 -9.94
C ALA A 165 -7.60 -2.06 -8.80
N HIS A 166 -7.23 -1.57 -7.62
CA HIS A 166 -6.98 -2.40 -6.44
C HIS A 166 -8.24 -3.17 -6.02
N SER A 167 -9.41 -2.52 -5.99
CA SER A 167 -10.67 -3.16 -5.61
C SER A 167 -11.11 -4.23 -6.62
N ILE A 168 -10.86 -4.03 -7.92
CA ILE A 168 -11.07 -5.04 -8.96
C ILE A 168 -10.15 -6.25 -8.75
N VAL A 169 -8.90 -6.02 -8.37
CA VAL A 169 -7.96 -7.10 -8.03
C VAL A 169 -8.49 -7.91 -6.85
N LEU A 170 -8.94 -7.26 -5.77
CA LEU A 170 -9.55 -7.94 -4.61
C LEU A 170 -10.82 -8.71 -4.99
N TRP A 171 -11.67 -8.15 -5.86
CA TRP A 171 -12.89 -8.82 -6.34
C TRP A 171 -12.59 -10.12 -7.09
N ARG A 172 -11.53 -10.15 -7.91
CA ARG A 172 -11.09 -11.37 -8.61
C ARG A 172 -10.69 -12.46 -7.63
N PHE A 173 -10.05 -12.12 -6.52
CA PHE A 173 -9.68 -13.09 -5.49
C PHE A 173 -10.88 -13.60 -4.69
N ASN A 174 -11.89 -12.76 -4.45
CA ASN A 174 -13.11 -13.15 -3.74
C ASN A 174 -13.94 -14.18 -4.53
N ARG A 175 -13.95 -14.13 -5.88
CA ARG A 175 -14.67 -15.10 -6.72
C ARG A 175 -14.10 -16.52 -6.72
N MET A 176 -12.87 -16.71 -6.22
CA MET A 176 -12.18 -18.00 -6.21
C MET A 176 -12.33 -18.75 -4.88
N VAL A 177 -13.04 -18.16 -3.92
CA VAL A 177 -13.39 -18.73 -2.61
C VAL A 177 -14.89 -19.01 -2.62
#